data_AF-A0AAJ5C022-F1
#
_entry.id   AF-A0AAJ5C022-F1
#
_cell.length_a   1.000
_cell.length_b   1.000
_cell.length_c   1.000
_cell.angle_alpha   90.00
_cell.angle_beta   90.00
_cell.angle_gamma   90.00
#
_symmetry.space_group_name_H-M   'P 1'
#
loop_
_entity.id
_entity.type
_entity.pdbx_description
1 polymer ?
#
loop_
_entity_poly.entity_id
_entity_poly.type
_entity_poly.pdbx_seq_one_letter_code
_entity_poly.pdbx_strand_id
1 'polypeptide(L)'
;MKILIIGTYPPRKCGIATFTHDLFQSILDHSNEVEVIAITDGTETSFPPEVKRTIRRNEKSDYLESAEWANQQMYQCCILQHEYGIFGGEAGEYILDFILRINVPIITNLHTILQNPNPMEFNVIQKLSILSDKITVMTQRGIDMLEKVYHINSDRLSLIPHGVPNFKSTKEEAKTILGLEDKIVMLSFGLLGRNKGYEIAIEATSKIRSDNFVYIILGATHPNVLKEEGDTYKNSLMQQAGKLQLSGKVFFVNHFVSDETLQQYLKACDIYVTPYPNESQMSSGTLSFALGAGAAIISTPYWYAKDLLDENRGMLFDFNDVEGLATCINNLIEDPKLMESYQQRAENFGKAMSWMNVGKQHLSLISAINAPKSKVQSMENQDKTLKFLDPGKSKKLISS
;
A
#
# COMPACT_ATOMS: atom_id res chain seq x y z
N MET A 1 21.22 -6.17 13.85
CA MET A 1 20.80 -4.85 14.37
C MET A 1 19.54 -5.01 15.21
N LYS A 2 19.29 -4.14 16.20
CA LYS A 2 18.01 -4.08 16.91
C LYS A 2 17.15 -2.95 16.33
N ILE A 3 16.03 -3.30 15.71
CA ILE A 3 15.19 -2.41 14.90
C ILE A 3 13.78 -2.37 15.48
N LEU A 4 13.21 -1.18 15.60
CA LEU A 4 11.81 -0.97 15.98
C LEU A 4 10.98 -0.64 14.75
N ILE A 5 9.80 -1.23 14.60
CA ILE A 5 8.81 -0.80 13.59
C ILE A 5 7.56 -0.28 14.30
N ILE A 6 7.03 0.85 13.82
CA ILE A 6 5.80 1.46 14.36
C ILE A 6 4.78 1.58 13.23
N GLY A 7 3.58 1.06 13.47
CA GLY A 7 2.50 1.11 12.49
C GLY A 7 1.30 0.29 12.93
N THR A 8 0.27 0.20 12.08
CA THR A 8 -0.73 -0.85 12.27
C THR A 8 -0.10 -2.22 12.03
N TYR A 9 -0.64 -3.26 12.68
CA TYR A 9 -0.08 -4.62 12.64
C TYR A 9 -1.21 -5.66 12.76
N PRO A 10 -1.04 -6.89 12.25
CA PRO A 10 -1.98 -7.99 12.51
C PRO A 10 -2.24 -8.17 14.01
N PRO A 11 -3.49 -8.46 14.44
CA PRO A 11 -4.61 -9.00 13.64
C PRO A 11 -5.47 -7.95 12.91
N ARG A 12 -5.10 -6.67 12.91
CA ARG A 12 -5.83 -5.65 12.15
C ARG A 12 -5.82 -5.97 10.66
N LYS A 13 -7.00 -6.10 10.05
CA LYS A 13 -7.16 -6.36 8.62
C LYS A 13 -7.13 -5.05 7.82
N CYS A 14 -5.93 -4.58 7.48
CA CYS A 14 -5.74 -3.44 6.58
C CYS A 14 -4.40 -3.53 5.83
N GLY A 15 -4.25 -2.78 4.74
CA GLY A 15 -3.07 -2.85 3.89
C GLY A 15 -1.77 -2.47 4.60
N ILE A 16 -1.79 -1.46 5.47
CA ILE A 16 -0.60 -1.05 6.23
C ILE A 16 -0.20 -2.10 7.26
N ALA A 17 -1.16 -2.79 7.88
CA ALA A 17 -0.85 -3.88 8.81
C ALA A 17 -0.12 -5.02 8.08
N THR A 18 -0.60 -5.40 6.89
CA THR A 18 0.10 -6.36 6.03
C THR A 18 1.48 -5.86 5.63
N PHE A 19 1.61 -4.60 5.19
CA PHE A 19 2.91 -4.02 4.85
C PHE A 19 3.91 -4.07 6.02
N THR A 20 3.48 -3.67 7.23
CA THR A 20 4.33 -3.69 8.43
C THR A 20 4.79 -5.11 8.76
N HIS A 21 3.90 -6.09 8.64
CA HIS A 21 4.22 -7.50 8.88
C HIS A 21 5.18 -8.05 7.84
N ASP A 22 4.94 -7.78 6.56
CA ASP A 22 5.83 -8.26 5.49
C ASP A 22 7.22 -7.60 5.58
N LEU A 23 7.28 -6.31 5.91
CA LEU A 23 8.54 -5.63 6.16
C LEU A 23 9.27 -6.26 7.35
N PHE A 24 8.56 -6.49 8.47
CA PHE A 24 9.09 -7.20 9.64
C PHE A 24 9.72 -8.53 9.24
N GLN A 25 8.99 -9.39 8.52
CA GLN A 25 9.49 -10.69 8.05
C GLN A 25 10.70 -10.54 7.12
N SER A 26 10.72 -9.50 6.28
CA SER A 26 11.78 -9.31 5.28
C SER A 26 13.13 -8.87 5.85
N ILE A 27 13.13 -8.25 7.03
CA ILE A 27 14.35 -7.78 7.70
C ILE A 27 14.72 -8.63 8.93
N LEU A 28 13.86 -9.59 9.30
CA LEU A 28 14.12 -10.56 10.36
C LEU A 28 15.07 -11.64 9.86
N ASP A 29 16.25 -11.74 10.48
CA ASP A 29 17.21 -12.82 10.24
C ASP A 29 18.09 -13.05 11.49
N HIS A 30 19.03 -13.99 11.42
CA HIS A 30 19.91 -14.35 12.55
C HIS A 30 20.79 -13.19 13.05
N SER A 31 20.95 -12.12 12.26
CA SER A 31 21.74 -10.94 12.60
C SER A 31 20.90 -9.78 13.11
N ASN A 32 19.57 -9.84 12.98
CA ASN A 32 18.65 -8.76 13.29
C ASN A 32 17.57 -9.16 14.30
N GLU A 33 17.41 -8.34 15.33
CA GLU A 33 16.29 -8.38 16.25
C GLU A 33 15.31 -7.28 15.86
N VAL A 34 14.06 -7.66 15.57
CA VAL A 34 13.03 -6.73 15.11
C VAL A 34 11.88 -6.80 16.09
N GLU A 35 11.40 -5.65 16.54
CA GLU A 35 10.28 -5.53 17.47
C GLU A 35 9.29 -4.49 16.95
N VAL A 36 8.03 -4.60 17.37
CA VAL A 36 6.93 -3.79 16.84
C VAL A 36 6.24 -3.01 17.98
N ILE A 37 5.89 -1.77 17.70
CA ILE A 37 4.83 -1.03 18.42
C ILE A 37 3.61 -0.95 17.51
N ALA A 38 2.52 -1.59 17.93
CA ALA A 38 1.29 -1.62 17.16
C ALA A 38 0.38 -0.43 17.50
N ILE A 39 -0.12 0.27 16.49
CA ILE A 39 -1.16 1.30 16.65
C ILE A 39 -2.53 0.63 16.67
N THR A 40 -3.28 0.85 17.75
CA THR A 40 -4.57 0.19 18.02
C THR A 40 -5.70 1.19 18.24
N ASP A 41 -6.92 0.78 17.91
CA ASP A 41 -8.17 1.47 18.23
C ASP A 41 -8.95 0.76 19.35
N GLY A 42 -8.31 -0.24 19.99
CA GLY A 42 -8.88 -1.07 21.04
C GLY A 42 -9.72 -2.25 20.54
N THR A 43 -9.81 -2.48 19.22
CA THR A 43 -10.62 -3.58 18.66
C THR A 43 -9.89 -4.91 18.56
N GLU A 44 -8.55 -4.90 18.61
CA GLU A 44 -7.73 -6.12 18.56
C GLU A 44 -7.73 -6.88 19.90
N THR A 45 -7.90 -8.20 19.86
CA THR A 45 -7.99 -9.04 21.08
C THR A 45 -6.61 -9.40 21.66
N SER A 46 -5.63 -9.63 20.80
CA SER A 46 -4.25 -9.94 21.16
C SER A 46 -3.32 -9.63 20.00
N PHE A 47 -2.08 -9.32 20.31
CA PHE A 47 -1.01 -9.12 19.34
C PHE A 47 0.03 -10.25 19.47
N PRO A 48 0.75 -10.57 18.38
CA PRO A 48 1.78 -11.61 18.40
C PRO A 48 3.03 -11.15 19.19
N PRO A 49 3.94 -12.08 19.57
CA PRO A 49 5.02 -11.80 20.53
C PRO A 49 6.05 -10.75 20.11
N GLU A 50 6.19 -10.49 18.81
CA GLU A 50 7.04 -9.42 18.29
C GLU A 50 6.52 -8.02 18.60
N VAL A 51 5.22 -7.88 18.90
CA VAL A 51 4.62 -6.63 19.37
C VAL A 51 4.92 -6.46 20.85
N LYS A 52 5.80 -5.52 21.17
CA LYS A 52 6.25 -5.27 22.56
C LYS A 52 5.42 -4.22 23.29
N ARG A 53 4.79 -3.33 22.53
CA ARG A 53 3.88 -2.30 23.04
C ARG A 53 2.76 -2.02 22.05
N THR A 54 1.69 -1.43 22.58
CA THR A 54 0.60 -0.88 21.79
C THR A 54 0.46 0.61 22.09
N ILE A 55 0.06 1.40 21.10
CA ILE A 55 -0.34 2.79 21.27
C ILE A 55 -1.82 2.88 20.89
N ARG A 56 -2.68 3.23 21.85
CA ARG A 56 -4.07 3.57 21.54
C ARG A 56 -4.05 4.90 20.81
N ARG A 57 -4.51 4.90 19.56
CA ARG A 57 -4.33 6.04 18.65
C ARG A 57 -4.82 7.37 19.21
N ASN A 58 -5.87 7.37 20.03
CA ASN A 58 -6.46 8.60 20.57
C ASN A 58 -5.93 8.98 21.97
N GLU A 59 -4.99 8.22 22.54
CA GLU A 59 -4.44 8.44 23.88
C GLU A 59 -3.03 9.02 23.81
N LYS A 60 -2.89 10.34 24.01
CA LYS A 60 -1.59 11.03 23.90
C LYS A 60 -0.51 10.49 24.84
N SER A 61 -0.89 10.05 26.05
CA SER A 61 0.05 9.47 27.02
C SER A 61 0.77 8.25 26.46
N ASP A 62 0.08 7.41 25.68
CA ASP A 62 0.66 6.18 25.13
C ASP A 62 1.83 6.48 24.18
N TYR A 63 1.74 7.59 23.42
CA TYR A 63 2.83 8.05 22.54
C TYR A 63 4.08 8.46 23.34
N LEU A 64 3.87 9.23 24.42
CA LEU A 64 4.96 9.70 25.27
C LEU A 64 5.66 8.55 25.99
N GLU A 65 4.88 7.68 26.63
CA GLU A 65 5.40 6.53 27.37
C GLU A 65 6.10 5.52 26.46
N SER A 66 5.59 5.32 25.24
CA SER A 66 6.19 4.41 24.27
C SER A 66 7.52 4.94 23.74
N ALA A 67 7.66 6.25 23.54
CA ALA A 67 8.93 6.86 23.17
C ALA A 67 9.98 6.72 24.29
N GLU A 68 9.58 6.95 25.55
CA GLU A 68 10.45 6.77 26.71
C GLU A 68 10.91 5.32 26.89
N TRP A 69 9.99 4.37 26.72
CA TRP A 69 10.32 2.95 26.72
C TRP A 69 11.28 2.58 25.59
N ALA A 70 11.03 3.05 24.35
CA ALA A 70 11.88 2.75 23.20
C ALA A 70 13.31 3.26 23.39
N ASN A 71 13.47 4.41 24.03
CA ASN A 71 14.78 4.97 24.40
C ASN A 71 15.59 4.08 25.35
N GLN A 72 14.97 3.13 26.05
CA GLN A 72 15.62 2.19 26.97
C GLN A 72 16.02 0.86 26.31
N GLN A 73 15.57 0.59 25.07
CA GLN A 73 15.71 -0.73 24.44
C GLN A 73 16.93 -0.89 23.51
N MET A 74 17.85 0.08 23.47
CA MET A 74 19.06 0.05 22.62
C MET A 74 18.76 -0.15 21.12
N TYR A 75 17.60 0.33 20.63
CA TYR A 75 17.30 0.31 19.20
C TYR A 75 18.30 1.17 18.42
N GLN A 76 18.71 0.68 17.26
CA GLN A 76 19.60 1.39 16.35
C GLN A 76 18.83 2.23 15.32
N CYS A 77 17.60 1.82 14.99
CA CYS A 77 16.72 2.58 14.13
C CYS A 77 15.26 2.23 14.42
N CYS A 78 14.38 3.20 14.20
CA CYS A 78 12.94 3.04 14.19
C CYS A 78 12.41 3.27 12.77
N ILE A 79 11.57 2.37 12.26
CA ILE A 79 10.87 2.54 10.98
C ILE A 79 9.41 2.85 11.28
N LEU A 80 8.97 4.06 10.97
CA LEU A 80 7.60 4.52 11.14
C LEU A 80 6.82 4.34 9.84
N GLN A 81 5.73 3.57 9.88
CA GLN A 81 4.73 3.56 8.82
C GLN A 81 3.77 4.72 9.04
N HIS A 82 3.70 5.67 8.11
CA HIS A 82 2.82 6.82 8.22
C HIS A 82 1.70 6.82 7.18
N GLU A 83 0.49 6.99 7.68
CA GLU A 83 -0.72 7.33 6.95
C GLU A 83 -1.58 8.20 7.89
N TYR A 84 -2.28 9.20 7.35
CA TYR A 84 -2.98 10.20 8.17
C TYR A 84 -4.02 9.58 9.10
N GLY A 85 -4.71 8.54 8.64
CA GLY A 85 -5.82 7.90 9.32
C GLY A 85 -5.45 6.86 10.38
N ILE A 86 -4.17 6.52 10.59
CA ILE A 86 -3.80 5.49 11.57
C ILE A 86 -3.45 6.04 12.96
N PHE A 87 -3.01 7.30 13.07
CA PHE A 87 -2.70 7.95 14.34
C PHE A 87 -3.85 8.85 14.83
N GLY A 88 -3.82 9.29 16.09
CA GLY A 88 -4.79 10.26 16.61
C GLY A 88 -4.53 11.69 16.15
N GLY A 89 -5.55 12.53 16.31
CA GLY A 89 -5.60 13.88 15.75
C GLY A 89 -6.37 13.93 14.44
N GLU A 90 -6.50 15.13 13.85
CA GLU A 90 -7.21 15.32 12.59
C GLU A 90 -6.42 14.81 11.39
N ALA A 91 -5.09 14.97 11.42
CA ALA A 91 -4.16 14.55 10.37
C ALA A 91 -3.09 13.59 10.89
N GLY A 92 -3.37 12.87 11.98
CA GLY A 92 -2.45 11.92 12.60
C GLY A 92 -1.32 12.58 13.41
N GLU A 93 -1.45 13.86 13.76
CA GLU A 93 -0.40 14.67 14.37
C GLU A 93 0.06 14.19 15.75
N TYR A 94 -0.67 13.30 16.43
CA TYR A 94 -0.25 12.76 17.73
C TYR A 94 1.05 11.96 17.65
N ILE A 95 1.39 11.42 16.48
CA ILE A 95 2.68 10.73 16.28
C ILE A 95 3.89 11.66 16.48
N LEU A 96 3.71 12.97 16.33
CA LEU A 96 4.77 13.95 16.53
C LEU A 96 5.23 13.98 18.00
N ASP A 97 4.35 13.71 18.96
CA ASP A 97 4.68 13.64 20.38
C ASP A 97 5.67 12.50 20.66
N PHE A 98 5.54 11.36 19.95
CA PHE A 98 6.49 10.25 20.03
C PHE A 98 7.84 10.62 19.40
N ILE A 99 7.81 11.14 18.17
CA ILE A 99 9.02 11.40 17.37
C ILE A 99 9.89 12.51 18.00
N LEU A 100 9.27 13.53 18.60
CA LEU A 100 9.97 14.59 19.31
C LEU A 100 10.74 14.08 20.54
N ARG A 101 10.35 12.93 21.10
CA ARG A 101 10.88 12.40 22.35
C ARG A 101 11.83 11.20 22.17
N ILE A 102 11.80 10.54 21.02
CA ILE A 102 12.68 9.40 20.74
C ILE A 102 14.09 9.85 20.33
N ASN A 103 15.10 9.27 20.96
CA ASN A 103 16.53 9.50 20.69
C ASN A 103 17.07 8.57 19.59
N VAL A 104 16.31 7.53 19.23
CA VAL A 104 16.62 6.58 18.17
C VAL A 104 16.48 7.27 16.80
N PRO A 105 17.37 7.00 15.82
CA PRO A 105 17.17 7.43 14.44
C PRO A 105 15.85 6.91 13.86
N ILE A 106 15.17 7.72 13.04
CA ILE A 106 13.87 7.38 12.46
C ILE A 106 13.92 7.42 10.93
N ILE A 107 13.43 6.36 10.33
CA ILE A 107 13.02 6.32 8.92
C ILE A 107 11.49 6.39 8.90
N THR A 108 10.89 7.33 8.17
CA THR A 108 9.43 7.38 7.99
C THR A 108 9.05 6.97 6.58
N ASN A 109 8.28 5.90 6.47
CA ASN A 109 7.67 5.44 5.23
C ASN A 109 6.33 6.15 5.04
N LEU A 110 6.18 6.94 3.98
CA LEU A 110 4.92 7.61 3.65
C LEU A 110 4.10 6.73 2.71
N HIS A 111 2.95 6.25 3.19
CA HIS A 111 2.00 5.45 2.40
C HIS A 111 1.07 6.31 1.54
N THR A 112 0.86 7.56 1.96
CA THR A 112 0.02 8.56 1.30
C THR A 112 0.74 9.90 1.27
N ILE A 113 0.74 10.56 0.11
CA ILE A 113 1.27 11.90 -0.10
C ILE A 113 0.20 12.66 -0.89
N LEU A 114 -0.19 13.83 -0.40
CA LEU A 114 -1.29 14.59 -1.00
C LEU A 114 -0.71 15.69 -1.89
N GLN A 115 -1.25 15.85 -3.08
CA GLN A 115 -0.84 16.94 -3.98
C GLN A 115 -1.39 18.28 -3.50
N ASN A 116 -2.58 18.27 -2.90
CA ASN A 116 -3.26 19.45 -2.38
C ASN A 116 -3.58 19.22 -0.90
N PRO A 117 -2.57 19.18 -0.01
CA PRO A 117 -2.80 18.97 1.41
C PRO A 117 -3.50 20.19 2.01
N ASN A 118 -4.36 19.96 3.00
CA ASN A 118 -4.82 21.01 3.89
C ASN A 118 -3.66 21.47 4.81
N PRO A 119 -3.80 22.60 5.54
CA PRO A 119 -2.72 23.12 6.38
C PRO A 119 -2.21 22.15 7.45
N MET A 120 -3.07 21.30 8.01
CA MET A 120 -2.69 20.32 9.03
C MET A 120 -1.94 19.14 8.41
N GLU A 121 -2.44 18.58 7.32
CA GLU A 121 -1.76 17.52 6.54
C GLU A 121 -0.37 17.98 6.06
N PHE A 122 -0.28 19.23 5.57
CA PHE A 122 0.99 19.84 5.17
C PHE A 122 1.97 19.92 6.33
N ASN A 123 1.50 20.41 7.48
CA ASN A 123 2.33 20.60 8.67
C ASN A 123 2.85 19.28 9.22
N VAL A 124 2.02 18.23 9.26
CA VAL A 124 2.44 16.90 9.72
C VAL A 124 3.59 16.38 8.86
N ILE A 125 3.47 16.39 7.53
CA ILE A 125 4.53 15.93 6.64
C ILE A 125 5.80 16.78 6.76
N GLN A 126 5.68 18.11 6.91
CA GLN A 126 6.83 18.98 7.14
C GLN A 126 7.56 18.66 8.46
N LYS A 127 6.83 18.41 9.53
CA LYS A 127 7.45 18.07 10.82
C LYS A 127 8.09 16.68 10.77
N LEU A 128 7.42 15.71 10.18
CA LEU A 128 7.99 14.38 9.94
C LEU A 128 9.28 14.47 9.12
N SER A 129 9.28 15.26 8.04
CA SER A 129 10.46 15.40 7.19
C SER A 129 11.63 16.03 7.94
N ILE A 130 11.40 16.97 8.86
CA ILE A 130 12.44 17.59 9.69
C ILE A 130 12.97 16.63 10.75
N LEU A 131 12.08 15.87 11.40
CA LEU A 131 12.41 15.07 12.58
C LEU A 131 12.91 13.65 12.26
N SER A 132 12.62 13.14 11.07
CA SER A 132 13.07 11.83 10.61
C SER A 132 14.39 11.92 9.85
N ASP A 133 15.33 11.03 10.13
CA ASP A 133 16.64 10.97 9.48
C ASP A 133 16.52 10.68 7.97
N LYS A 134 15.52 9.87 7.59
CA LYS A 134 15.14 9.63 6.19
C LYS A 134 13.63 9.51 6.04
N ILE A 135 13.14 9.93 4.88
CA ILE A 135 11.78 9.68 4.41
C ILE A 135 11.84 8.71 3.24
N THR A 136 11.05 7.64 3.29
CA THR A 136 10.90 6.73 2.16
C THR A 136 9.54 6.86 1.51
N VAL A 137 9.54 6.71 0.19
CA VAL A 137 8.35 6.69 -0.66
C VAL A 137 8.47 5.57 -1.67
N MET A 138 7.32 5.15 -2.22
CA MET A 138 7.25 3.97 -3.08
C MET A 138 7.37 4.26 -4.58
N THR A 139 7.25 5.52 -5.00
CA THR A 139 7.35 5.91 -6.42
C THR A 139 8.14 7.20 -6.61
N GLN A 140 8.68 7.37 -7.82
CA GLN A 140 9.36 8.60 -8.22
C GLN A 140 8.41 9.81 -8.14
N ARG A 141 7.13 9.64 -8.47
CA ARG A 141 6.13 10.69 -8.28
C ARG A 141 6.02 11.13 -6.82
N GLY A 142 6.15 10.21 -5.87
CA GLY A 142 6.19 10.54 -4.45
C GLY A 142 7.38 11.44 -4.09
N ILE A 143 8.56 11.17 -4.65
CA ILE A 143 9.75 12.03 -4.49
C ILE A 143 9.45 13.43 -5.03
N ASP A 144 9.00 13.50 -6.29
CA ASP A 144 8.67 14.75 -6.96
C ASP A 144 7.64 15.58 -6.19
N MET A 145 6.62 14.95 -5.60
CA MET A 145 5.61 15.62 -4.80
C MET A 145 6.20 16.20 -3.51
N LEU A 146 7.05 15.45 -2.81
CA LEU A 146 7.72 15.92 -1.59
C LEU A 146 8.66 17.09 -1.88
N GLU A 147 9.35 17.09 -3.03
CA GLU A 147 10.22 18.19 -3.44
C GLU A 147 9.42 19.44 -3.88
N LYS A 148 8.40 19.26 -4.70
CA LYS A 148 7.67 20.37 -5.34
C LYS A 148 6.60 21.00 -4.45
N VAL A 149 5.85 20.17 -3.71
CA VAL A 149 4.73 20.63 -2.87
C VAL A 149 5.23 20.92 -1.46
N TYR A 150 6.03 20.04 -0.89
CA TYR A 150 6.48 20.12 0.50
C TYR A 150 7.88 20.76 0.64
N HIS A 151 8.63 20.93 -0.46
CA HIS A 151 9.97 21.54 -0.45
C HIS A 151 10.97 20.80 0.45
N ILE A 152 10.87 19.46 0.46
CA ILE A 152 11.78 18.59 1.19
C ILE A 152 13.01 18.33 0.32
N ASN A 153 14.20 18.46 0.90
CA ASN A 153 15.45 18.22 0.17
C ASN A 153 15.60 16.75 -0.23
N SER A 154 16.10 16.53 -1.44
CA SER A 154 16.30 15.20 -2.04
C SER A 154 17.22 14.28 -1.22
N ASP A 155 18.19 14.85 -0.51
CA ASP A 155 19.10 14.10 0.37
C ASP A 155 18.39 13.44 1.56
N ARG A 156 17.18 13.90 1.93
CA ARG A 156 16.35 13.27 2.97
C ARG A 156 15.45 12.17 2.42
N LEU A 157 15.26 12.13 1.11
CA LEU A 157 14.32 11.24 0.46
C LEU A 157 15.03 9.96 0.00
N SER A 158 14.32 8.84 0.00
CA SER A 158 14.81 7.58 -0.52
C SER A 158 13.67 6.81 -1.16
N LEU A 159 13.88 6.35 -2.39
CA LEU A 159 12.91 5.54 -3.11
C LEU A 159 13.08 4.07 -2.72
N ILE A 160 12.11 3.52 -2.01
CA ILE A 160 12.04 2.08 -1.71
C ILE A 160 10.65 1.59 -2.13
N PRO A 161 10.54 0.73 -3.14
CA PRO A 161 9.25 0.31 -3.68
C PRO A 161 8.47 -0.51 -2.66
N HIS A 162 7.17 -0.68 -2.91
CA HIS A 162 6.36 -1.67 -2.19
C HIS A 162 6.95 -3.07 -2.41
N GLY A 163 6.94 -3.92 -1.37
CA GLY A 163 7.40 -5.29 -1.51
C GLY A 163 6.39 -6.22 -2.16
N VAL A 164 6.85 -7.26 -2.83
CA VAL A 164 6.00 -8.34 -3.37
C VAL A 164 6.31 -9.69 -2.71
N PRO A 165 5.30 -10.55 -2.49
CA PRO A 165 5.50 -11.88 -1.95
C PRO A 165 6.42 -12.72 -2.82
N ASN A 166 7.12 -13.67 -2.20
CA ASN A 166 7.78 -14.73 -2.94
C ASN A 166 6.77 -15.86 -3.21
N PHE A 167 6.39 -16.02 -4.48
CA PHE A 167 5.42 -17.03 -4.87
C PHE A 167 6.11 -18.40 -5.02
N LYS A 168 5.60 -19.40 -4.31
CA LYS A 168 6.21 -20.74 -4.29
C LYS A 168 5.70 -21.66 -5.39
N SER A 169 4.46 -21.47 -5.84
CA SER A 169 3.82 -22.33 -6.83
C SER A 169 3.91 -21.74 -8.24
N THR A 170 3.92 -22.64 -9.22
CA THR A 170 3.68 -22.30 -10.63
C THR A 170 2.23 -21.88 -10.86
N LYS A 171 1.95 -21.34 -12.04
CA LYS A 171 0.58 -20.95 -12.44
C LYS A 171 -0.30 -22.18 -12.63
N GLU A 172 0.25 -23.23 -13.20
CA GLU A 172 -0.41 -24.50 -13.50
C GLU A 172 -0.83 -25.21 -12.21
N GLU A 173 0.08 -25.34 -11.24
CA GLU A 173 -0.23 -25.90 -9.92
C GLU A 173 -1.33 -25.11 -9.22
N ALA A 174 -1.26 -23.78 -9.24
CA ALA A 174 -2.26 -22.91 -8.63
C ALA A 174 -3.64 -23.07 -9.29
N LYS A 175 -3.68 -23.14 -10.63
CA LYS A 175 -4.92 -23.40 -11.38
C LYS A 175 -5.51 -24.77 -11.04
N THR A 176 -4.69 -25.82 -10.94
CA THR A 176 -5.16 -27.15 -10.55
C THR A 176 -5.73 -27.20 -9.13
N ILE A 177 -5.06 -26.56 -8.16
CA ILE A 177 -5.56 -26.48 -6.78
C ILE A 177 -6.94 -25.79 -6.73
N LEU A 178 -7.16 -24.79 -7.59
CA LEU A 178 -8.38 -23.99 -7.62
C LEU A 178 -9.45 -24.52 -8.59
N GLY A 179 -9.16 -25.54 -9.40
CA GLY A 179 -10.06 -26.04 -10.45
C GLY A 179 -10.28 -25.04 -11.59
N LEU A 180 -9.24 -24.33 -12.00
CA LEU A 180 -9.24 -23.24 -12.99
C LEU A 180 -8.37 -23.54 -14.23
N GLU A 181 -8.01 -24.81 -14.48
CA GLU A 181 -7.05 -25.22 -15.51
C GLU A 181 -7.42 -24.73 -16.90
N ASP A 182 -8.69 -24.88 -17.28
CA ASP A 182 -9.21 -24.49 -18.60
C ASP A 182 -9.69 -23.03 -18.66
N LYS A 183 -9.51 -22.26 -17.59
CA LYS A 183 -10.07 -20.90 -17.47
C LYS A 183 -9.04 -19.81 -17.73
N ILE A 184 -9.50 -18.74 -18.37
CA ILE A 184 -8.81 -17.44 -18.35
C ILE A 184 -9.34 -16.67 -17.15
N VAL A 185 -8.49 -16.45 -16.17
CA VAL A 185 -8.85 -15.90 -14.86
C VAL A 185 -8.51 -14.43 -14.81
N MET A 186 -9.55 -13.58 -14.77
CA MET A 186 -9.41 -12.20 -14.32
C MET A 186 -9.61 -12.14 -12.80
N LEU A 187 -8.77 -11.39 -12.09
CA LEU A 187 -8.84 -11.25 -10.64
C LEU A 187 -8.89 -9.77 -10.23
N SER A 188 -9.74 -9.51 -9.24
CA SER A 188 -9.64 -8.37 -8.33
C SER A 188 -9.55 -8.91 -6.92
N PHE A 189 -8.70 -8.34 -6.07
CA PHE A 189 -8.68 -8.74 -4.66
C PHE A 189 -8.46 -7.57 -3.70
N GLY A 190 -8.86 -7.78 -2.44
CA GLY A 190 -8.66 -6.85 -1.34
C GLY A 190 -9.95 -6.50 -0.62
N LEU A 191 -9.93 -5.43 0.17
CA LEU A 191 -11.12 -4.98 0.89
C LEU A 191 -12.10 -4.30 -0.10
N LEU A 192 -13.35 -4.76 -0.11
CA LEU A 192 -14.39 -4.21 -0.99
C LEU A 192 -14.83 -2.83 -0.47
N GLY A 193 -14.94 -1.88 -1.40
CA GLY A 193 -15.41 -0.52 -1.17
C GLY A 193 -15.67 0.21 -2.49
N ARG A 194 -16.51 1.25 -2.45
CA ARG A 194 -16.92 2.03 -3.64
C ARG A 194 -15.74 2.69 -4.36
N ASN A 195 -14.65 2.95 -3.63
CA ASN A 195 -13.39 3.45 -4.15
C ASN A 195 -12.60 2.42 -4.99
N LYS A 196 -13.18 1.24 -5.27
CA LYS A 196 -12.55 0.19 -6.08
C LYS A 196 -13.13 0.07 -7.49
N GLY A 197 -14.30 0.62 -7.76
CA GLY A 197 -14.91 0.66 -9.10
C GLY A 197 -15.25 -0.69 -9.71
N TYR A 198 -15.52 -1.73 -8.89
CA TYR A 198 -15.77 -3.08 -9.38
C TYR A 198 -16.98 -3.17 -10.32
N GLU A 199 -17.94 -2.26 -10.21
CA GLU A 199 -19.09 -2.11 -11.10
C GLU A 199 -18.68 -1.98 -12.57
N ILE A 200 -17.57 -1.27 -12.87
CA ILE A 200 -17.05 -1.09 -14.23
C ILE A 200 -16.50 -2.40 -14.77
N ALA A 201 -15.76 -3.16 -13.96
CA ALA A 201 -15.21 -4.46 -14.35
C ALA A 201 -16.31 -5.53 -14.53
N ILE A 202 -17.35 -5.51 -13.69
CA ILE A 202 -18.52 -6.39 -13.84
C ILE A 202 -19.25 -6.06 -15.14
N GLU A 203 -19.48 -4.78 -15.44
CA GLU A 203 -20.13 -4.38 -16.68
C GLU A 203 -19.31 -4.75 -17.91
N ALA A 204 -17.99 -4.52 -17.89
CA ALA A 204 -17.09 -4.92 -18.97
C ALA A 204 -17.10 -6.43 -19.20
N THR A 205 -17.27 -7.24 -18.13
CA THR A 205 -17.37 -8.71 -18.22
C THR A 205 -18.53 -9.16 -19.12
N SER A 206 -19.63 -8.39 -19.20
CA SER A 206 -20.77 -8.70 -20.10
C SER A 206 -20.42 -8.62 -21.59
N LYS A 207 -19.31 -7.96 -21.93
CA LYS A 207 -18.83 -7.75 -23.30
C LYS A 207 -17.70 -8.72 -23.68
N ILE A 208 -17.33 -9.65 -22.80
CA ILE A 208 -16.25 -10.60 -23.04
C ILE A 208 -16.80 -11.82 -23.76
N ARG A 209 -16.24 -12.09 -24.95
CA ARG A 209 -16.75 -13.11 -25.88
C ARG A 209 -16.40 -14.52 -25.47
N SER A 210 -15.28 -14.72 -24.78
CA SER A 210 -14.81 -16.06 -24.44
C SER A 210 -15.67 -16.76 -23.39
N ASP A 211 -15.97 -18.03 -23.63
CA ASP A 211 -16.75 -18.89 -22.72
C ASP A 211 -15.91 -19.47 -21.58
N ASN A 212 -14.58 -19.51 -21.74
CA ASN A 212 -13.67 -19.96 -20.71
C ASN A 212 -13.16 -18.83 -19.79
N PHE A 213 -13.65 -17.60 -19.99
CA PHE A 213 -13.31 -16.45 -19.16
C PHE A 213 -14.10 -16.46 -17.84
N VAL A 214 -13.39 -16.20 -16.74
CA VAL A 214 -13.99 -15.97 -15.42
C VAL A 214 -13.38 -14.75 -14.76
N TYR A 215 -14.20 -13.97 -14.08
CA TYR A 215 -13.80 -12.86 -13.23
C TYR A 215 -14.06 -13.21 -11.77
N ILE A 216 -13.01 -13.24 -10.98
CA ILE A 216 -13.06 -13.54 -9.55
C ILE A 216 -12.83 -12.24 -8.76
N ILE A 217 -13.78 -11.91 -7.89
CA ILE A 217 -13.66 -10.84 -6.91
C ILE A 217 -13.38 -11.50 -5.56
N LEU A 218 -12.13 -11.41 -5.12
CA LEU A 218 -11.60 -12.07 -3.92
C LEU A 218 -11.47 -11.09 -2.76
N GLY A 219 -12.32 -11.23 -1.74
CA GLY A 219 -12.18 -10.46 -0.52
C GLY A 219 -13.48 -10.22 0.22
N ALA A 220 -13.39 -9.40 1.25
CA ALA A 220 -14.51 -9.03 2.10
C ALA A 220 -14.69 -7.51 2.14
N THR A 221 -15.88 -7.06 2.49
CA THR A 221 -16.16 -5.64 2.76
C THR A 221 -15.21 -5.10 3.82
N HIS A 222 -14.69 -3.90 3.60
CA HIS A 222 -13.79 -3.25 4.55
C HIS A 222 -14.43 -3.19 5.95
N PRO A 223 -13.73 -3.55 7.06
CA PRO A 223 -14.33 -3.60 8.39
C PRO A 223 -15.05 -2.31 8.81
N ASN A 224 -14.47 -1.14 8.50
CA ASN A 224 -15.11 0.16 8.77
C ASN A 224 -16.38 0.38 7.94
N VAL A 225 -16.38 0.00 6.65
CA VAL A 225 -17.57 0.08 5.79
C VAL A 225 -18.64 -0.88 6.29
N LEU A 226 -18.26 -2.08 6.73
CA LEU A 226 -19.20 -3.05 7.28
C LEU A 226 -19.88 -2.52 8.55
N LYS A 227 -19.16 -1.76 9.39
CA LYS A 227 -19.72 -1.11 10.59
C LYS A 227 -20.71 0.01 10.26
N GLU A 228 -20.44 0.79 9.22
CA GLU A 228 -21.22 1.99 8.87
C GLU A 228 -22.40 1.69 7.91
N GLU A 229 -22.12 0.95 6.83
CA GLU A 229 -23.04 0.72 5.72
C GLU A 229 -23.41 -0.76 5.52
N GLY A 230 -22.85 -1.68 6.32
CA GLY A 230 -23.00 -3.11 6.11
C GLY A 230 -22.43 -3.58 4.76
N ASP A 231 -23.03 -4.63 4.19
CA ASP A 231 -22.62 -5.23 2.91
C ASP A 231 -23.31 -4.61 1.69
N THR A 232 -23.83 -3.39 1.81
CA THR A 232 -24.67 -2.74 0.76
C THR A 232 -23.95 -2.65 -0.59
N TYR A 233 -22.69 -2.22 -0.63
CA TYR A 233 -21.93 -2.15 -1.87
C TYR A 233 -21.72 -3.53 -2.50
N LYS A 234 -21.28 -4.53 -1.71
CA LYS A 234 -21.11 -5.90 -2.18
C LYS A 234 -22.42 -6.47 -2.76
N ASN A 235 -23.54 -6.29 -2.05
CA ASN A 235 -24.85 -6.74 -2.50
C ASN A 235 -25.26 -6.06 -3.81
N SER A 236 -24.91 -4.78 -3.99
CA SER A 236 -25.16 -4.06 -5.25
C SER A 236 -24.36 -4.65 -6.43
N LEU A 237 -23.11 -5.05 -6.21
CA LEU A 237 -22.27 -5.71 -7.23
C LEU A 237 -22.84 -7.07 -7.63
N MET A 238 -23.26 -7.88 -6.66
CA MET A 238 -23.91 -9.18 -6.91
C MET A 238 -25.23 -9.01 -7.67
N GLN A 239 -26.02 -7.99 -7.32
CA GLN A 239 -27.27 -7.69 -8.03
C GLN A 239 -27.00 -7.25 -9.48
N GLN A 240 -25.98 -6.42 -9.72
CA GLN A 240 -25.57 -6.01 -11.06
C GLN A 240 -25.14 -7.21 -11.90
N ALA A 241 -24.30 -8.09 -11.37
CA ALA A 241 -23.89 -9.32 -12.04
C ALA A 241 -25.10 -10.22 -12.38
N GLY A 242 -26.09 -10.31 -11.48
CA GLY A 242 -27.34 -11.01 -11.72
C GLY A 242 -28.19 -10.38 -12.84
N LYS A 243 -28.33 -9.05 -12.86
CA LYS A 243 -29.06 -8.32 -13.92
C LYS A 243 -28.41 -8.51 -15.30
N LEU A 244 -27.08 -8.57 -15.34
CA LEU A 244 -26.30 -8.82 -16.55
C LEU A 244 -26.17 -10.31 -16.90
N GLN A 245 -26.81 -11.21 -16.13
CA GLN A 245 -26.82 -12.66 -16.35
C GLN A 245 -25.41 -13.29 -16.35
N LEU A 246 -24.52 -12.83 -15.45
CA LEU A 246 -23.11 -13.23 -15.40
C LEU A 246 -22.79 -14.37 -14.42
N SER A 247 -23.77 -15.18 -14.01
CA SER A 247 -23.59 -16.21 -12.96
C SER A 247 -22.56 -17.30 -13.30
N GLY A 248 -22.23 -17.50 -14.58
CA GLY A 248 -21.16 -18.41 -15.02
C GLY A 248 -19.81 -17.74 -15.30
N LYS A 249 -19.75 -16.39 -15.22
CA LYS A 249 -18.55 -15.60 -15.55
C LYS A 249 -18.03 -14.77 -14.38
N VAL A 250 -18.87 -14.35 -13.42
CA VAL A 250 -18.43 -13.55 -12.27
C VAL A 250 -18.63 -14.33 -10.97
N PHE A 251 -17.55 -14.50 -10.21
CA PHE A 251 -17.52 -15.23 -8.96
C PHE A 251 -17.06 -14.34 -7.81
N PHE A 252 -17.74 -14.46 -6.67
CA PHE A 252 -17.44 -13.69 -5.47
C PHE A 252 -16.92 -14.62 -4.36
N VAL A 253 -15.66 -14.45 -3.97
CA VAL A 253 -15.06 -15.16 -2.82
C VAL A 253 -15.13 -14.22 -1.61
N ASN A 254 -16.29 -14.27 -0.93
CA ASN A 254 -16.76 -13.25 0.02
C ASN A 254 -16.17 -13.34 1.44
N HIS A 255 -14.88 -13.65 1.57
CA HIS A 255 -14.22 -13.70 2.87
C HIS A 255 -12.74 -13.32 2.77
N PHE A 256 -12.15 -13.01 3.91
CA PHE A 256 -10.71 -12.83 4.01
C PHE A 256 -10.06 -14.20 3.93
N VAL A 257 -9.20 -14.41 2.93
CA VAL A 257 -8.46 -15.68 2.75
C VAL A 257 -7.12 -15.64 3.47
N SER A 258 -6.51 -16.82 3.69
CA SER A 258 -5.14 -16.90 4.19
C SER A 258 -4.14 -16.40 3.14
N ASP A 259 -2.93 -16.06 3.57
CA ASP A 259 -1.87 -15.63 2.64
C ASP A 259 -1.51 -16.73 1.63
N GLU A 260 -1.54 -17.99 2.05
CA GLU A 260 -1.33 -19.14 1.16
C GLU A 260 -2.40 -19.21 0.07
N THR A 261 -3.67 -19.10 0.44
CA THR A 261 -4.78 -19.09 -0.54
C THR A 261 -4.73 -17.84 -1.43
N LEU A 262 -4.37 -16.67 -0.90
CA LEU A 262 -4.19 -15.47 -1.70
C LEU A 262 -3.08 -15.67 -2.75
N GLN A 263 -1.95 -16.26 -2.37
CA GLN A 263 -0.86 -16.56 -3.31
C GLN A 263 -1.29 -17.53 -4.42
N GLN A 264 -2.13 -18.52 -4.11
CA GLN A 264 -2.71 -19.43 -5.12
C GLN A 264 -3.56 -18.65 -6.13
N TYR A 265 -4.50 -17.81 -5.68
CA TYR A 265 -5.31 -16.99 -6.59
C TYR A 265 -4.46 -16.04 -7.44
N LEU A 266 -3.45 -15.41 -6.83
CA LEU A 266 -2.54 -14.52 -7.53
C LEU A 266 -1.73 -15.24 -8.61
N LYS A 267 -1.26 -16.47 -8.35
CA LYS A 267 -0.53 -17.26 -9.35
C LYS A 267 -1.43 -17.84 -10.42
N ALA A 268 -2.68 -18.15 -10.12
CA ALA A 268 -3.66 -18.60 -11.11
C ALA A 268 -4.19 -17.46 -12.00
N CYS A 269 -4.01 -16.20 -11.59
CA CYS A 269 -4.46 -15.00 -12.29
C CYS A 269 -3.77 -14.82 -13.65
N ASP A 270 -4.57 -14.75 -14.72
CA ASP A 270 -4.08 -14.38 -16.05
C ASP A 270 -4.09 -12.85 -16.21
N ILE A 271 -5.19 -12.21 -15.81
CA ILE A 271 -5.44 -10.77 -15.94
C ILE A 271 -5.78 -10.18 -14.57
N TYR A 272 -5.05 -9.17 -14.12
CA TYR A 272 -5.40 -8.45 -12.89
C TYR A 272 -5.97 -7.09 -13.21
N VAL A 273 -7.14 -6.75 -12.63
CA VAL A 273 -7.83 -5.50 -12.94
C VAL A 273 -7.93 -4.57 -11.72
N THR A 274 -7.66 -3.28 -11.91
CA THR A 274 -7.89 -2.24 -10.90
C THR A 274 -8.64 -1.05 -11.51
N PRO A 275 -9.98 -1.07 -11.51
CA PRO A 275 -10.81 -0.04 -12.13
C PRO A 275 -11.07 1.15 -11.18
N TYR A 276 -10.02 1.61 -10.49
CA TYR A 276 -10.18 2.53 -9.36
C TYR A 276 -10.58 3.94 -9.85
N PRO A 277 -11.66 4.53 -9.30
CA PRO A 277 -12.16 5.82 -9.78
C PRO A 277 -11.32 7.02 -9.33
N ASN A 278 -10.47 6.87 -8.32
CA ASN A 278 -9.67 7.97 -7.78
C ASN A 278 -8.26 7.98 -8.37
N GLU A 279 -7.93 9.04 -9.12
CA GLU A 279 -6.59 9.21 -9.69
C GLU A 279 -5.49 9.37 -8.62
N SER A 280 -5.82 9.93 -7.45
CA SER A 280 -4.82 10.35 -6.45
C SER A 280 -4.22 9.22 -5.62
N GLN A 281 -4.46 7.96 -5.96
CA GLN A 281 -3.97 6.83 -5.18
C GLN A 281 -2.46 6.64 -5.37
N MET A 282 -1.71 6.89 -4.29
CA MET A 282 -0.23 6.89 -4.27
C MET A 282 0.41 5.52 -4.06
N SER A 283 -0.33 4.54 -3.58
CA SER A 283 0.18 3.18 -3.34
C SER A 283 -0.93 2.14 -3.49
N SER A 284 -0.57 0.92 -3.91
CA SER A 284 -1.51 -0.21 -3.99
C SER A 284 -0.77 -1.52 -3.80
N GLY A 285 -0.87 -2.10 -2.61
CA GLY A 285 -0.32 -3.43 -2.33
C GLY A 285 -0.94 -4.51 -3.23
N THR A 286 -2.23 -4.38 -3.56
CA THR A 286 -2.92 -5.37 -4.38
C THR A 286 -2.42 -5.39 -5.83
N LEU A 287 -2.17 -4.20 -6.40
CA LEU A 287 -1.53 -4.06 -7.71
C LEU A 287 -0.10 -4.61 -7.69
N SER A 288 0.67 -4.28 -6.65
CA SER A 288 2.06 -4.73 -6.49
C SER A 288 2.15 -6.25 -6.44
N PHE A 289 1.27 -6.89 -5.67
CA PHE A 289 1.25 -8.34 -5.51
C PHE A 289 0.89 -9.04 -6.83
N ALA A 290 -0.11 -8.52 -7.55
CA ALA A 290 -0.46 -9.07 -8.86
C ALA A 290 0.65 -8.90 -9.90
N LEU A 291 1.38 -7.78 -9.87
CA LEU A 291 2.56 -7.57 -10.70
C LEU A 291 3.64 -8.59 -10.36
N GLY A 292 3.94 -8.77 -9.07
CA GLY A 292 4.90 -9.77 -8.59
C GLY A 292 4.52 -11.21 -8.95
N ALA A 293 3.22 -11.50 -9.04
CA ALA A 293 2.71 -12.80 -9.44
C ALA A 293 2.87 -13.07 -10.95
N GLY A 294 3.17 -12.04 -11.74
CA GLY A 294 3.28 -12.11 -13.19
C GLY A 294 1.94 -12.06 -13.92
N ALA A 295 0.91 -11.41 -13.36
CA ALA A 295 -0.36 -11.22 -14.05
C ALA A 295 -0.28 -10.12 -15.11
N ALA A 296 -1.09 -10.21 -16.18
CA ALA A 296 -1.26 -9.10 -17.12
C ALA A 296 -2.15 -8.04 -16.47
N ILE A 297 -1.62 -6.87 -16.19
CA ILE A 297 -2.36 -5.86 -15.44
C ILE A 297 -3.12 -4.92 -16.38
N ILE A 298 -4.40 -4.69 -16.07
CA ILE A 298 -5.23 -3.64 -16.67
C ILE A 298 -5.69 -2.69 -15.56
N SER A 299 -5.49 -1.38 -15.73
CA SER A 299 -5.80 -0.41 -14.68
C SER A 299 -6.33 0.91 -15.23
N THR A 300 -7.19 1.58 -14.47
CA THR A 300 -7.39 3.02 -14.63
C THR A 300 -6.08 3.77 -14.37
N PRO A 301 -5.86 4.96 -14.93
CA PRO A 301 -4.56 5.60 -14.90
C PRO A 301 -4.38 6.42 -13.60
N TYR A 302 -4.65 5.81 -12.43
CA TYR A 302 -4.30 6.39 -11.13
C TYR A 302 -2.78 6.43 -10.95
N TRP A 303 -2.30 7.35 -10.13
CA TRP A 303 -0.88 7.70 -10.05
C TRP A 303 0.05 6.50 -9.85
N TYR A 304 -0.25 5.64 -8.88
CA TYR A 304 0.56 4.45 -8.63
C TYR A 304 0.50 3.44 -9.79
N ALA A 305 -0.64 3.28 -10.46
CA ALA A 305 -0.72 2.44 -11.65
C ALA A 305 0.09 3.00 -12.83
N LYS A 306 0.05 4.32 -13.08
CA LYS A 306 0.88 4.95 -14.11
C LYS A 306 2.36 4.67 -13.87
N ASP A 307 2.83 4.88 -12.65
CA ASP A 307 4.25 4.72 -12.30
C ASP A 307 4.68 3.23 -12.35
N LEU A 308 3.82 2.33 -11.85
CA LEU A 308 4.15 0.91 -11.76
C LEU A 308 4.03 0.18 -13.10
N LEU A 309 3.14 0.62 -13.99
CA LEU A 309 2.86 -0.01 -15.28
C LEU A 309 3.60 0.63 -16.47
N ASP A 310 4.45 1.62 -16.22
CA ASP A 310 5.32 2.23 -17.23
C ASP A 310 6.19 1.18 -17.96
N GLU A 311 6.83 1.51 -19.07
CA GLU A 311 7.61 0.58 -19.88
C GLU A 311 6.80 -0.66 -20.35
N ASN A 312 5.51 -0.45 -20.63
CA ASN A 312 4.56 -1.47 -21.07
C ASN A 312 4.40 -2.63 -20.09
N ARG A 313 4.55 -2.42 -18.77
CA ARG A 313 4.32 -3.48 -17.75
C ARG A 313 2.84 -3.79 -17.52
N GLY A 314 1.93 -2.96 -18.03
CA GLY A 314 0.50 -3.22 -18.07
C GLY A 314 -0.22 -2.34 -19.09
N MET A 315 -1.54 -2.48 -19.14
CA MET A 315 -2.42 -1.67 -19.98
C MET A 315 -3.20 -0.68 -19.12
N LEU A 316 -3.41 0.52 -19.66
CA LEU A 316 -4.27 1.54 -19.05
C LEU A 316 -5.54 1.74 -19.88
N PHE A 317 -6.66 1.95 -19.20
CA PHE A 317 -7.94 2.34 -19.80
C PHE A 317 -8.52 3.52 -19.02
N ASP A 318 -9.37 4.35 -19.65
CA ASP A 318 -9.84 5.58 -19.01
C ASP A 318 -10.80 5.35 -17.82
N PHE A 319 -10.90 6.36 -16.95
CA PHE A 319 -11.81 6.31 -15.80
C PHE A 319 -13.27 6.18 -16.26
N ASN A 320 -14.00 5.24 -15.64
CA ASN A 320 -15.39 4.92 -15.98
C ASN A 320 -15.60 4.40 -17.42
N ASP A 321 -14.53 3.97 -18.11
CA ASP A 321 -14.61 3.48 -19.48
C ASP A 321 -14.79 1.94 -19.54
N VAL A 322 -16.05 1.52 -19.54
CA VAL A 322 -16.45 0.11 -19.66
C VAL A 322 -15.99 -0.50 -20.99
N GLU A 323 -16.09 0.26 -22.09
CA GLU A 323 -15.74 -0.23 -23.43
C GLU A 323 -14.22 -0.37 -23.60
N GLY A 324 -13.46 0.60 -23.10
CA GLY A 324 -12.00 0.54 -23.06
C GLY A 324 -11.51 -0.66 -22.26
N LEU A 325 -12.08 -0.89 -21.06
CA LEU A 325 -11.74 -2.07 -20.27
C LEU A 325 -12.06 -3.38 -21.02
N ALA A 326 -13.26 -3.50 -21.58
CA ALA A 326 -13.65 -4.69 -22.34
C ALA A 326 -12.75 -4.92 -23.56
N THR A 327 -12.34 -3.85 -24.23
CA THR A 327 -11.41 -3.89 -25.37
C THR A 327 -10.03 -4.40 -24.92
N CYS A 328 -9.48 -3.87 -23.83
CA CYS A 328 -8.22 -4.35 -23.28
C CYS A 328 -8.28 -5.84 -22.94
N ILE A 329 -9.34 -6.29 -22.26
CA ILE A 329 -9.51 -7.71 -21.88
C ILE A 329 -9.61 -8.59 -23.13
N ASN A 330 -10.46 -8.25 -24.09
CA ASN A 330 -10.61 -9.05 -25.31
C ASN A 330 -9.32 -9.10 -26.13
N ASN A 331 -8.56 -8.01 -26.23
CA ASN A 331 -7.27 -7.99 -26.92
C ASN A 331 -6.26 -8.97 -26.29
N LEU A 332 -6.18 -9.03 -24.96
CA LEU A 332 -5.31 -9.99 -24.28
C LEU A 332 -5.77 -11.44 -24.50
N ILE A 333 -7.08 -11.69 -24.48
CA ILE A 333 -7.66 -13.02 -24.72
C ILE A 333 -7.41 -13.49 -26.17
N GLU A 334 -7.58 -12.60 -27.14
CA GLU A 334 -7.46 -12.88 -28.58
C GLU A 334 -5.98 -13.00 -29.02
N ASP A 335 -5.04 -12.37 -28.31
CA ASP A 335 -3.60 -12.47 -28.54
C ASP A 335 -2.84 -12.99 -27.29
N PRO A 336 -2.69 -14.33 -27.14
CA PRO A 336 -1.96 -14.91 -26.03
C PRO A 336 -0.49 -14.47 -25.93
N LYS A 337 0.15 -14.14 -27.06
CA LYS A 337 1.54 -13.66 -27.06
C LYS A 337 1.63 -12.25 -26.49
N LEU A 338 0.64 -11.40 -26.79
CA LEU A 338 0.53 -10.08 -26.19
C LEU A 338 0.38 -10.20 -24.67
N MET A 339 -0.52 -11.08 -24.20
CA MET A 339 -0.72 -11.35 -22.77
C MET A 339 0.56 -11.83 -22.09
N GLU A 340 1.22 -12.85 -22.65
CA GLU A 340 2.48 -13.39 -22.13
C GLU A 340 3.56 -12.30 -22.05
N SER A 341 3.61 -11.40 -23.05
CA SER A 341 4.58 -10.29 -23.04
C SER A 341 4.37 -9.34 -21.86
N TYR A 342 3.13 -9.02 -21.49
CA TYR A 342 2.82 -8.19 -20.32
C TYR A 342 3.14 -8.94 -19.02
N GLN A 343 2.74 -10.20 -18.93
CA GLN A 343 3.01 -11.07 -17.78
C GLN A 343 4.52 -11.18 -17.49
N GLN A 344 5.33 -11.38 -18.54
CA GLN A 344 6.78 -11.51 -18.40
C GLN A 344 7.44 -10.20 -17.94
N ARG A 345 7.00 -9.04 -18.47
CA ARG A 345 7.51 -7.72 -18.03
C ARG A 345 7.11 -7.42 -16.60
N ALA A 346 5.86 -7.72 -16.21
CA ALA A 346 5.36 -7.60 -14.85
C ALA A 346 6.19 -8.48 -13.88
N GLU A 347 6.36 -9.77 -14.18
CA GLU A 347 7.11 -10.70 -13.32
C GLU A 347 8.58 -10.28 -13.16
N ASN A 348 9.22 -9.87 -14.26
CA ASN A 348 10.63 -9.44 -14.22
C ASN A 348 10.82 -8.20 -13.34
N PHE A 349 9.92 -7.23 -13.43
CA PHE A 349 9.97 -6.07 -12.55
C PHE A 349 9.64 -6.45 -11.09
N GLY A 350 8.67 -7.34 -10.90
CA GLY A 350 8.26 -7.85 -9.60
C GLY A 350 9.40 -8.53 -8.82
N LYS A 351 10.29 -9.25 -9.50
CA LYS A 351 11.49 -9.86 -8.87
C LYS A 351 12.36 -8.83 -8.15
N ALA A 352 12.54 -7.64 -8.75
CA ALA A 352 13.30 -6.55 -8.12
C ALA A 352 12.60 -6.00 -6.87
N MET A 353 11.26 -6.00 -6.86
CA MET A 353 10.41 -5.57 -5.76
C MET A 353 10.17 -6.65 -4.69
N SER A 354 10.78 -7.83 -4.77
CA SER A 354 10.53 -8.88 -3.77
C SER A 354 10.78 -8.37 -2.35
N TRP A 355 9.98 -8.82 -1.38
CA TRP A 355 10.16 -8.42 0.02
C TRP A 355 11.59 -8.65 0.51
N MET A 356 12.25 -9.73 0.08
CA MET A 356 13.69 -9.96 0.36
C MET A 356 14.57 -8.79 -0.12
N ASN A 357 14.33 -8.25 -1.31
CA ASN A 357 15.11 -7.13 -1.85
C ASN A 357 14.73 -5.80 -1.19
N VAL A 358 13.44 -5.59 -0.90
CA VAL A 358 12.96 -4.40 -0.18
C VAL A 358 13.53 -4.36 1.25
N GLY A 359 13.54 -5.49 1.95
CA GLY A 359 14.17 -5.62 3.26
C GLY A 359 15.66 -5.29 3.23
N LYS A 360 16.40 -5.77 2.23
CA LYS A 360 17.82 -5.40 2.02
C LYS A 360 18.01 -3.90 1.79
N GLN A 361 17.12 -3.25 1.02
CA GLN A 361 17.17 -1.79 0.81
C GLN A 361 16.95 -1.04 2.12
N HIS A 362 16.00 -1.45 2.95
CA HIS A 362 15.79 -0.87 4.28
C HIS A 362 17.01 -1.08 5.20
N LEU A 363 17.58 -2.28 5.26
CA LEU A 363 18.77 -2.57 6.08
C LEU A 363 20.00 -1.75 5.62
N SER A 364 20.16 -1.57 4.31
CA SER A 364 21.20 -0.70 3.74
C SER A 364 21.00 0.76 4.13
N LEU A 365 19.75 1.25 4.07
CA LEU A 365 19.40 2.61 4.48
C LEU A 365 19.66 2.84 5.97
N ILE A 366 19.27 1.89 6.83
CA ILE A 366 19.56 1.93 8.27
C ILE A 366 21.06 2.02 8.52
N SER A 367 21.84 1.19 7.83
CA SER A 367 23.30 1.17 7.97
C SER A 367 23.95 2.51 7.60
N ALA A 368 23.38 3.23 6.63
CA ALA A 368 23.84 4.54 6.19
C ALA A 368 23.51 5.69 7.17
N ILE A 369 22.53 5.53 8.06
CA ILE A 369 22.07 6.57 8.99
C ILE A 369 22.95 6.68 10.25
N ASN A 370 23.84 5.71 10.52
CA ASN A 370 24.59 5.52 11.78
C ASN A 370 25.50 6.67 12.31
N ALA A 371 25.34 7.92 11.88
CA ALA A 371 25.81 9.09 12.61
C ALA A 371 24.87 9.38 13.81
N PRO A 372 25.40 9.69 15.01
CA PRO A 372 24.56 9.98 16.17
C PRO A 372 23.66 11.19 15.94
N LYS A 373 22.37 11.05 16.27
CA LYS A 373 21.35 12.11 16.18
C LYS A 373 21.81 13.32 16.99
N SER A 374 22.11 14.45 16.33
CA SER A 374 22.29 15.71 17.04
C SER A 374 20.93 16.09 17.63
N LYS A 375 20.82 16.18 18.97
CA LYS A 375 19.59 16.62 19.65
C LYS A 375 19.11 17.91 18.99
N VAL A 376 17.92 17.86 18.37
CA VAL A 376 17.20 19.08 17.98
C VAL A 376 16.86 19.78 19.29
N GLN A 377 17.60 20.84 19.62
CA GLN A 377 17.27 21.69 20.76
C GLN A 377 15.88 22.29 20.51
N SER A 378 15.04 22.20 21.54
CA SER A 378 13.64 22.64 21.66
C SER A 378 13.09 23.52 20.52
N MET A 379 11.96 23.10 19.95
CA MET A 379 11.22 23.84 18.91
C MET A 379 10.79 25.26 19.30
N GLU A 380 10.84 25.65 20.58
CA GLU A 380 10.54 27.02 21.02
C GLU A 380 11.46 28.09 20.39
N ASN A 381 12.69 27.73 20.00
CA ASN A 381 13.59 28.64 19.28
C ASN A 381 13.53 28.47 17.74
N GLN A 382 12.91 27.40 17.23
CA GLN A 382 12.79 27.16 15.80
C GLN A 382 11.48 27.67 15.20
N ASP A 383 10.42 27.95 15.97
CA ASP A 383 9.24 28.67 15.45
C ASP A 383 9.59 30.07 14.90
N LYS A 384 10.71 30.66 15.34
CA LYS A 384 11.23 31.93 14.81
C LYS A 384 12.13 31.78 13.58
N THR A 385 12.63 30.58 13.31
CA THR A 385 13.65 30.32 12.25
C THR A 385 13.12 29.42 11.13
N LEU A 386 12.13 28.56 11.42
CA LEU A 386 11.32 27.84 10.46
C LEU A 386 10.28 28.83 9.93
N LYS A 387 10.63 29.55 8.87
CA LYS A 387 9.61 30.15 7.99
C LYS A 387 8.84 29.00 7.37
N PHE A 388 7.82 28.50 8.07
CA PHE A 388 6.83 27.61 7.47
C PHE A 388 6.30 28.32 6.23
N LEU A 389 6.42 27.67 5.08
CA LEU A 389 5.82 28.18 3.87
C LEU A 389 4.31 28.20 4.09
N ASP A 390 3.74 29.40 4.05
CA ASP A 390 2.30 29.59 4.13
C ASP A 390 1.66 28.83 2.96
N PRO A 391 0.76 27.85 3.21
CA PRO A 391 0.09 27.10 2.15
C PRO A 391 -0.65 27.99 1.16
N GLY A 392 -1.02 29.23 1.55
CA GLY A 392 -1.60 30.23 0.66
C GLY A 392 -0.66 30.75 -0.44
N LYS A 393 0.66 30.56 -0.34
CA LYS A 393 1.64 31.01 -1.34
C LYS A 393 1.96 29.97 -2.42
N SER A 394 1.67 28.68 -2.22
CA SER A 394 1.90 27.64 -3.24
C SER A 394 0.90 27.73 -4.40
N LYS A 395 -0.31 28.27 -4.17
CA LYS A 395 -1.33 28.47 -5.22
C LYS A 395 -0.93 29.42 -6.34
N LYS A 396 0.11 30.25 -6.17
CA LYS A 396 0.53 31.26 -7.18
C LYS A 396 1.60 30.79 -8.16
N LEU A 397 2.15 29.58 -8.00
CA LEU A 397 3.28 29.08 -8.81
C LEU A 397 2.95 27.86 -9.67
N ILE A 398 1.69 27.41 -9.70
CA ILE A 398 1.22 26.27 -10.51
C ILE A 398 0.40 26.75 -11.73
N SER A 399 0.45 28.05 -12.06
CA SER A 399 -0.24 28.64 -13.21
C SER A 399 0.72 29.26 -14.23
N SER A 400 1.91 28.68 -14.42
CA SER A 400 2.85 29.08 -15.48
C SER A 400 3.44 27.87 -16.18
#